data_AF-A0A6A3VD42-F1
#
_entry.id   AF-A0A6A3VD42-F1
#
_cell.length_a   1.000
_cell.length_b   1.000
_cell.length_c   1.000
_cell.angle_alpha   90.00
_cell.angle_beta   90.00
_cell.angle_gamma   90.00
#
_symmetry.space_group_name_H-M   'P 1'
#
loop_
_entity.id
_entity.type
_entity.pdbx_description
1 polymer ?
#
loop_
_entity_poly.entity_id
_entity_poly.type
_entity_poly.pdbx_seq_one_letter_code
_entity_poly.pdbx_strand_id
1 'polypeptide(L)'
;MVFIVAISSSLDVVAIEIDMGSKLDINHELKTVGWSNVVSGLLGGYTGSYIFGQTIFTCRSKTNSRVVGVCVILAELAIVAVPVSVMSYVPRFFLAATLFFVALDLMLEWLVLAHRKMCAREWAVSFLAINLVSLDVGMLIGVGVAVVNFMLSNVQVRGVNPRVGSSFELQTLTKNAVLTRTRGAIAHFEFRGYLFFGSVVQILEGVQKGVYVRKSANATADERQSFLP
;
A
#
# COMPACT_ATOMS: atom_id res chain seq x y z
N MET A 1 18.38 5.03 8.09
CA MET A 1 18.38 3.64 8.62
C MET A 1 17.15 3.27 9.45
N VAL A 2 16.83 3.94 10.58
CA VAL A 2 15.69 3.55 11.45
C VAL A 2 14.35 3.42 10.69
N PHE A 3 14.05 4.37 9.81
CA PHE A 3 12.82 4.35 9.01
C PHE A 3 12.73 3.13 8.07
N ILE A 4 13.84 2.77 7.41
CA ILE A 4 13.90 1.60 6.54
C ILE A 4 13.67 0.34 7.34
N VAL A 5 14.38 0.20 8.47
CA VAL A 5 14.25 -0.97 9.35
C VAL A 5 12.82 -1.11 9.87
N ALA A 6 12.16 0.00 10.26
CA ALA A 6 10.78 -0.05 10.73
C ALA A 6 9.80 -0.51 9.63
N ILE A 7 9.94 0.01 8.41
CA ILE A 7 9.10 -0.39 7.27
C ILE A 7 9.40 -1.83 6.87
N SER A 8 10.66 -2.20 6.73
CA SER A 8 11.05 -3.56 6.36
C SER A 8 10.55 -4.56 7.41
N SER A 9 10.73 -4.26 8.70
CA SER A 9 10.21 -5.11 9.79
C SER A 9 8.70 -5.29 9.71
N SER A 10 7.96 -4.23 9.40
CA SER A 10 6.51 -4.34 9.24
C SER A 10 6.14 -5.24 8.05
N LEU A 11 6.87 -5.14 6.94
CA LEU A 11 6.66 -6.00 5.77
C LEU A 11 7.06 -7.45 6.05
N ASP A 12 8.15 -7.67 6.79
CA ASP A 12 8.63 -8.99 7.20
C ASP A 12 7.58 -9.70 8.06
N VAL A 13 7.02 -9.00 9.07
CA VAL A 13 5.96 -9.56 9.94
C VAL A 13 4.71 -9.92 9.14
N VAL A 14 4.29 -9.06 8.20
CA VAL A 14 3.15 -9.34 7.33
C VAL A 14 3.43 -10.52 6.40
N ALA A 15 4.63 -10.64 5.85
CA ALA A 15 5.03 -11.78 5.02
C ALA A 15 5.00 -13.10 5.82
N ILE A 16 5.49 -13.08 7.07
CA ILE A 16 5.43 -14.23 7.98
C ILE A 16 3.97 -14.59 8.31
N GLU A 17 3.12 -13.60 8.62
CA GLU A 17 1.69 -13.81 8.90
C GLU A 17 0.96 -14.46 7.71
N ILE A 18 1.24 -14.00 6.48
CA ILE A 18 0.65 -14.55 5.27
C ILE A 18 1.05 -16.01 5.04
N ASP A 19 2.33 -16.36 5.24
CA ASP A 19 2.79 -17.75 5.02
C ASP A 19 2.36 -18.71 6.15
N MET A 20 2.38 -18.25 7.41
CA MET A 20 1.91 -19.06 8.54
C MET A 20 0.39 -19.23 8.57
N GLY A 21 -0.38 -18.34 7.93
CA GLY A 21 -1.84 -18.36 7.95
C GLY A 21 -2.45 -18.05 9.33
N SER A 22 -1.67 -17.48 10.25
CA SER A 22 -2.09 -17.13 11.61
C SER A 22 -1.82 -15.66 11.89
N LYS A 23 -2.80 -14.96 12.46
CA LYS A 23 -2.66 -13.54 12.78
C LYS A 23 -1.54 -13.29 13.79
N LEU A 24 -0.62 -12.38 13.45
CA LEU A 24 0.43 -11.91 14.35
C LEU A 24 0.06 -10.53 14.89
N ASP A 25 0.43 -10.25 16.14
CA ASP A 25 0.32 -8.90 16.68
C ASP A 25 1.52 -8.07 16.20
N ILE A 26 1.30 -7.32 15.11
CA ILE A 26 2.33 -6.48 14.49
C ILE A 26 2.93 -5.49 15.50
N ASN A 27 2.14 -4.94 16.43
CA ASN A 27 2.65 -3.99 17.42
C ASN A 27 3.59 -4.66 18.42
N HIS A 28 3.27 -5.88 18.83
CA HIS A 28 4.13 -6.68 19.70
C HIS A 28 5.45 -7.03 19.00
N GLU A 29 5.38 -7.48 17.75
CA GLU A 29 6.56 -7.85 16.96
C GLU A 29 7.47 -6.63 16.69
N LEU A 30 6.88 -5.50 16.30
CA LEU A 30 7.66 -4.27 16.09
C LEU A 30 8.31 -3.75 17.38
N LYS A 31 7.63 -3.84 18.53
CA LYS A 31 8.24 -3.52 19.83
C LYS A 31 9.43 -4.44 20.14
N THR A 32 9.31 -5.72 19.80
CA THR A 32 10.37 -6.72 20.01
C THR A 32 11.59 -6.43 19.14
N VAL A 33 11.40 -6.10 17.87
CA VAL A 33 12.49 -5.65 16.97
C VAL A 33 13.11 -4.34 17.46
N GLY A 34 12.29 -3.39 17.91
CA GLY A 34 12.74 -2.12 18.47
C GLY A 34 13.65 -2.31 19.68
N TRP A 35 13.23 -3.10 20.67
CA TRP A 35 14.05 -3.42 21.84
C TRP A 35 15.32 -4.18 21.48
N SER A 36 15.24 -5.14 20.56
CA SER A 36 16.42 -5.88 20.08
C SER A 36 17.47 -4.93 19.46
N ASN A 37 17.03 -3.94 18.69
CA ASN A 37 17.92 -2.94 18.10
C ASN A 37 18.51 -1.96 19.13
N VAL A 38 17.77 -1.61 20.18
CA VAL A 38 18.31 -0.81 21.30
C VAL A 38 19.42 -1.57 22.01
N VAL A 39 19.18 -2.84 22.34
CA VAL A 39 20.19 -3.69 23.00
C VAL A 39 21.40 -3.90 22.08
N SER A 40 21.18 -4.16 20.79
CA SER A 40 22.26 -4.27 19.79
C SER A 40 23.11 -3.00 19.75
N GLY A 41 22.49 -1.82 19.66
CA GLY A 41 23.20 -0.55 19.64
C GLY A 41 24.01 -0.27 20.91
N LEU A 42 23.50 -0.63 22.10
CA LEU A 42 24.24 -0.51 23.36
C LEU A 42 25.48 -1.41 23.44
N LEU A 43 25.44 -2.56 22.76
CA LEU A 43 26.56 -3.49 22.67
C LEU A 43 27.49 -3.19 21.48
N GLY A 44 27.26 -2.10 20.74
CA GLY A 44 28.04 -1.71 19.56
C GLY A 44 27.71 -2.49 18.28
N GLY A 45 26.56 -3.18 18.26
CA GLY A 45 26.05 -3.93 17.12
C GLY A 45 25.34 -3.06 16.07
N TYR A 46 24.97 -3.70 14.96
CA TYR A 46 24.24 -3.07 13.86
C TYR A 46 22.72 -3.24 14.03
N THR A 47 21.96 -2.43 13.29
CA THR A 47 20.49 -2.54 13.23
C THR A 47 20.07 -3.72 12.36
N GLY A 48 19.09 -4.49 12.81
CA GLY A 48 18.55 -5.65 12.09
C GLY A 48 17.02 -5.72 12.11
N SER A 49 16.49 -6.62 11.29
CA SER A 49 15.09 -7.02 11.19
C SER A 49 14.99 -8.55 11.19
N TYR A 50 13.78 -9.08 11.12
CA TYR A 50 13.55 -10.50 10.90
C TYR A 50 14.06 -10.94 9.52
N ILE A 51 14.72 -12.08 9.48
CA ILE A 51 15.00 -12.78 8.21
C ILE A 51 13.79 -13.65 7.91
N PHE A 52 12.75 -13.05 7.29
CA PHE A 52 11.44 -13.69 7.16
C PHE A 52 11.50 -15.12 6.59
N GLY A 53 12.37 -15.38 5.61
CA GLY A 53 12.54 -16.71 5.02
C GLY A 53 13.05 -17.77 6.01
N GLN A 54 13.99 -17.41 6.89
CA GLN A 54 14.51 -18.31 7.93
C GLN A 54 13.48 -18.53 9.04
N THR A 55 12.75 -17.47 9.42
CA THR A 55 11.66 -17.55 10.39
C THR A 55 10.56 -18.47 9.90
N ILE A 56 10.13 -18.30 8.65
CA ILE A 56 9.14 -19.17 7.99
C ILE A 56 9.62 -20.62 7.99
N PHE A 57 10.86 -20.88 7.56
CA PHE A 57 11.41 -22.23 7.53
C PHE A 57 11.40 -22.89 8.92
N THR A 58 11.80 -22.15 9.95
CA THR A 58 11.77 -22.60 11.35
C THR A 58 10.35 -22.90 11.81
N CYS A 59 9.40 -22.01 11.53
CA CYS A 59 7.99 -22.22 11.89
C CYS A 59 7.39 -23.44 11.17
N ARG A 60 7.68 -23.63 9.89
CA ARG A 60 7.22 -24.78 9.10
C ARG A 60 7.84 -26.10 9.56
N SER A 61 9.07 -26.05 10.06
CA SER A 61 9.76 -27.20 10.66
C SER A 61 9.19 -27.60 12.02
N LYS A 62 8.16 -26.89 12.54
CA LYS A 62 7.53 -27.09 13.85
C LYS A 62 8.50 -26.98 15.03
N THR A 63 9.65 -26.35 14.82
CA THR A 63 10.66 -26.07 15.84
C THR A 63 10.44 -24.69 16.48
N ASN A 64 9.18 -24.27 16.66
CA ASN A 64 8.82 -22.97 17.21
C ASN A 64 8.97 -22.94 18.75
N SER A 65 10.19 -23.11 19.24
CA SER A 65 10.54 -23.04 20.65
C SER A 65 11.63 -22.01 20.87
N ARG A 66 11.60 -21.34 22.04
CA ARG A 66 12.65 -20.39 22.47
C ARG A 66 14.05 -21.02 22.50
N VAL A 67 14.11 -22.34 22.61
CA VAL A 67 15.37 -23.11 22.58
C VAL A 67 16.12 -22.89 21.26
N VAL A 68 15.43 -22.75 20.13
CA VAL A 68 16.09 -22.52 18.84
C VAL A 68 16.85 -21.20 18.84
N GLY A 69 16.24 -20.12 19.37
CA GLY A 69 16.91 -18.83 19.50
C GLY A 69 18.15 -18.91 20.41
N VAL A 70 18.06 -19.63 21.53
CA VAL A 70 19.21 -19.85 22.43
C VAL A 70 20.32 -20.62 21.72
N CYS A 71 19.99 -21.66 20.94
CA CYS A 71 20.97 -22.40 20.16
C CYS A 71 21.68 -21.51 19.13
N VAL A 72 20.95 -20.61 18.46
CA VAL A 72 21.54 -19.65 17.51
C VAL A 72 22.49 -18.70 18.22
N ILE A 73 22.08 -18.11 19.34
CA ILE A 73 22.94 -17.20 20.14
C ILE A 73 24.22 -17.90 20.59
N LEU A 74 24.11 -19.13 21.10
CA LEU A 74 25.28 -19.91 21.54
C LEU A 74 26.19 -20.27 20.37
N ALA A 75 25.63 -20.60 19.20
CA ALA A 75 26.42 -20.88 18.00
C ALA A 75 27.18 -19.65 17.50
N GLU A 76 26.53 -18.48 17.46
CA GLU A 76 27.18 -17.22 17.07
C GLU A 76 28.28 -16.81 18.06
N LEU A 77 28.01 -16.89 19.36
CA LEU A 77 29.01 -16.62 20.40
C LEU A 77 30.18 -17.61 20.33
N ALA A 78 29.91 -18.90 20.06
CA ALA A 78 30.96 -19.89 19.89
C ALA A 78 31.86 -19.57 18.70
N ILE A 79 31.29 -19.17 17.56
CA ILE A 79 32.07 -18.78 16.37
C ILE A 79 32.96 -17.57 16.68
N VAL A 80 32.46 -16.59 17.43
CA VAL A 80 33.24 -15.40 17.83
C VAL A 80 34.33 -15.73 18.86
N ALA A 81 34.05 -16.66 19.78
CA ALA A 81 35.00 -17.07 20.82
C ALA A 81 36.16 -17.93 20.29
N VAL A 82 36.00 -18.56 19.12
CA VAL A 82 37.06 -19.36 18.49
C VAL A 82 38.19 -18.41 18.02
N PRO A 83 39.44 -18.58 18.51
CA PRO A 83 40.56 -17.70 18.15
C PRO A 83 41.05 -17.91 16.71
N VAL A 84 40.55 -18.95 16.04
CA VAL A 84 40.87 -19.27 14.65
C VAL A 84 39.90 -18.53 13.74
N SER A 85 40.44 -17.80 12.75
CA SER A 85 39.64 -17.17 11.70
C SER A 85 39.00 -18.25 10.81
N VAL A 86 37.81 -18.74 11.19
CA VAL A 86 37.01 -19.69 10.37
C VAL A 86 36.84 -19.16 8.95
N MET A 87 36.69 -17.84 8.82
CA MET A 87 36.57 -17.13 7.55
C MET A 87 37.78 -17.31 6.60
N SER A 88 38.96 -17.62 7.12
CA SER A 88 40.16 -17.87 6.30
C SER A 88 40.09 -19.22 5.58
N TYR A 89 39.28 -20.16 6.07
CA TYR A 89 39.08 -21.47 5.44
C TYR A 89 37.92 -21.47 4.43
N VAL A 90 36.99 -20.52 4.56
CA VAL A 90 35.86 -20.40 3.64
C VAL A 90 36.34 -19.78 2.33
N PRO A 91 36.16 -20.46 1.17
CA PRO A 91 36.52 -19.89 -0.11
C PRO A 91 35.72 -18.60 -0.36
N ARG A 92 36.43 -17.48 -0.52
CA ARG A 92 35.81 -16.16 -0.80
C ARG A 92 34.89 -16.20 -2.02
N PHE A 93 35.18 -17.08 -2.97
CA PHE A 93 34.35 -17.33 -4.14
C PHE A 93 32.92 -17.75 -3.78
N PHE A 94 32.75 -18.62 -2.78
CA PHE A 94 31.43 -19.10 -2.36
C PHE A 94 30.58 -17.95 -1.80
N LEU A 95 31.16 -17.13 -0.93
CA LEU A 95 30.49 -15.97 -0.36
C LEU A 95 30.14 -14.93 -1.42
N ALA A 96 31.05 -14.66 -2.36
CA ALA A 96 30.80 -13.76 -3.47
C ALA A 96 29.66 -14.28 -4.37
N ALA A 97 29.63 -15.58 -4.65
CA ALA A 97 28.57 -16.20 -5.45
C ALA A 97 27.20 -16.09 -4.74
N THR A 98 27.13 -16.34 -3.43
CA THR A 98 25.89 -16.17 -2.66
C THR A 98 25.43 -14.71 -2.67
N LEU A 99 26.34 -13.76 -2.45
CA LEU A 99 26.01 -12.34 -2.46
C LEU A 99 25.51 -11.87 -3.84
N PHE A 100 26.16 -12.33 -4.91
CA PHE A 100 25.76 -12.03 -6.28
C PHE A 100 24.41 -12.65 -6.63
N PHE A 101 24.15 -13.88 -6.18
CA PHE A 101 22.86 -14.55 -6.36
C PHE A 101 21.72 -13.76 -5.68
N VAL A 102 21.90 -13.37 -4.42
CA VAL A 102 20.89 -12.56 -3.70
C VAL A 102 20.70 -11.20 -4.37
N ALA A 103 21.79 -10.55 -4.83
CA ALA A 103 21.70 -9.28 -5.54
C ALA A 103 20.90 -9.41 -6.86
N LEU A 104 21.15 -10.46 -7.64
CA LEU A 104 20.41 -10.72 -8.88
C LEU A 104 18.92 -10.99 -8.62
N ASP A 105 18.60 -11.76 -7.59
CA ASP A 105 17.22 -12.07 -7.21
C ASP A 105 16.45 -10.80 -6.84
N LEU A 106 17.04 -9.95 -5.98
CA LEU A 106 16.48 -8.65 -5.62
C LEU A 106 16.35 -7.72 -6.83
N MET A 107 17.34 -7.70 -7.73
CA MET A 107 17.27 -6.91 -8.97
C MET A 107 16.17 -7.39 -9.90
N LEU A 108 15.98 -8.70 -10.06
CA LEU A 108 14.95 -9.26 -10.93
C LEU A 108 13.56 -8.93 -10.36
N GLU A 109 13.36 -9.17 -9.07
CA GLU A 109 12.09 -8.88 -8.41
C GLU A 109 11.72 -7.40 -8.52
N TRP A 110 12.67 -6.51 -8.23
CA TRP A 110 12.40 -5.09 -8.23
C TRP A 110 12.34 -4.48 -9.65
N LEU A 111 13.30 -4.80 -10.53
CA LEU A 111 13.39 -4.17 -11.85
C LEU A 111 12.37 -4.74 -12.84
N VAL A 112 12.08 -6.04 -12.76
CA VAL A 112 11.22 -6.73 -13.73
C VAL A 112 9.81 -6.96 -13.18
N LEU A 113 9.68 -7.55 -11.99
CA LEU A 113 8.37 -7.91 -11.46
C LEU A 113 7.61 -6.68 -10.95
N ALA A 114 8.29 -5.74 -10.26
CA ALA A 114 7.63 -4.53 -9.77
C ALA A 114 7.25 -3.56 -10.91
N HIS A 115 8.04 -3.49 -11.99
CA HIS A 115 7.71 -2.67 -13.17
C HIS A 115 6.35 -3.01 -13.76
N ARG A 116 5.94 -4.28 -13.73
CA ARG A 116 4.62 -4.72 -14.24
C ARG A 116 3.45 -4.35 -13.33
N LYS A 117 3.71 -4.04 -12.06
CA LYS A 117 2.69 -3.76 -11.04
C LYS A 117 2.51 -2.27 -10.75
N MET A 118 3.39 -1.41 -11.24
CA MET A 118 3.41 0.03 -10.96
C MET A 118 3.29 0.87 -12.24
N CYS A 119 2.85 2.13 -12.11
CA CYS A 119 2.90 3.05 -13.25
C CYS A 119 4.36 3.29 -13.65
N ALA A 120 4.66 3.28 -14.95
CA ALA A 120 6.03 3.47 -15.46
C ALA A 120 6.71 4.77 -14.95
N ARG A 121 5.93 5.83 -14.71
CA ARG A 121 6.40 7.08 -14.13
C ARG A 121 6.86 6.92 -12.67
N GLU A 122 6.09 6.23 -11.84
CA GLU A 122 6.44 6.00 -10.42
C GLU A 122 7.68 5.13 -10.29
N TRP A 123 7.75 4.10 -11.14
CA TRP A 123 8.90 3.21 -11.22
C TRP A 123 10.18 3.96 -11.61
N ALA A 124 10.14 4.78 -12.67
CA ALA A 124 11.31 5.53 -13.14
C ALA A 124 11.79 6.57 -12.12
N VAL A 125 10.88 7.30 -11.49
CA VAL A 125 11.24 8.30 -10.46
C VAL A 125 11.86 7.63 -9.24
N SER A 126 11.29 6.52 -8.78
CA SER A 126 11.84 5.78 -7.64
C SER A 126 13.21 5.18 -7.96
N PHE A 127 13.39 4.62 -9.16
CA PHE A 127 14.69 4.11 -9.61
C PHE A 127 15.77 5.19 -9.59
N LEU A 128 15.47 6.33 -10.19
CA LEU A 128 16.41 7.42 -10.33
C LEU A 128 16.75 8.02 -8.96
N ALA A 129 15.77 8.17 -8.08
CA ALA A 129 15.96 8.69 -6.73
C ALA A 129 16.85 7.77 -5.87
N ILE A 130 16.67 6.45 -5.96
CA ILE A 130 17.49 5.47 -5.23
C ILE A 130 18.94 5.48 -5.71
N ASN A 131 19.18 5.57 -7.03
CA ASN A 131 20.54 5.54 -7.60
C ASN A 131 21.31 6.86 -7.44
N LEU A 132 20.65 8.01 -7.47
CA LEU A 132 21.33 9.32 -7.43
C LEU A 132 21.61 9.84 -6.02
N VAL A 133 20.75 9.52 -5.04
CA VAL A 133 20.82 10.16 -3.71
C VAL A 133 21.28 9.17 -2.65
N SER A 134 20.46 8.17 -2.36
CA SER A 134 20.70 7.08 -1.40
C SER A 134 19.44 6.23 -1.30
N LEU A 135 19.56 5.03 -0.74
CA LEU A 135 18.42 4.15 -0.46
C LEU A 135 17.38 4.84 0.44
N ASP A 136 17.82 5.46 1.53
CA ASP A 136 16.97 6.11 2.54
C ASP A 136 16.12 7.22 1.96
N VAL A 137 16.76 8.16 1.27
CA VAL A 137 16.08 9.32 0.70
C VAL A 137 15.29 8.91 -0.55
N GLY A 138 15.84 7.99 -1.36
CA GLY A 138 15.16 7.45 -2.53
C GLY A 138 13.84 6.75 -2.17
N MET A 139 13.82 5.99 -1.09
CA MET A 139 12.61 5.34 -0.58
C MET A 139 11.57 6.37 -0.11
N LEU A 140 11.99 7.40 0.64
CA LEU A 140 11.09 8.48 1.06
C LEU A 140 10.47 9.23 -0.12
N ILE A 141 11.28 9.55 -1.14
CA ILE A 141 10.80 10.18 -2.37
C ILE A 141 9.82 9.26 -3.09
N GLY A 142 10.14 7.97 -3.24
CA GLY A 142 9.26 6.99 -3.88
C GLY A 142 7.89 6.89 -3.18
N VAL A 143 7.88 6.81 -1.85
CA VAL A 143 6.65 6.82 -1.04
C VAL A 143 5.88 8.13 -1.24
N GLY A 144 6.55 9.28 -1.20
CA GLY A 144 5.92 10.58 -1.40
C GLY A 144 5.27 10.70 -2.79
N VAL A 145 5.95 10.26 -3.84
CA VAL A 145 5.43 10.24 -5.22
C VAL A 145 4.23 9.31 -5.33
N ALA A 146 4.27 8.14 -4.71
CA ALA A 146 3.15 7.21 -4.67
C ALA A 146 1.93 7.81 -3.98
N VAL A 147 2.11 8.51 -2.85
CA VAL A 147 1.02 9.21 -2.14
C VAL A 147 0.41 10.31 -3.00
N VAL A 148 1.25 11.14 -3.65
CA VAL A 148 0.77 12.19 -4.54
C VAL A 148 0.02 11.59 -5.73
N ASN A 149 0.56 10.53 -6.34
CA ASN A 149 -0.09 9.87 -7.46
C ASN A 149 -1.41 9.22 -7.06
N PHE A 150 -1.48 8.61 -5.87
CA PHE A 150 -2.72 8.10 -5.30
C PHE A 150 -3.74 9.22 -5.10
N MET A 151 -3.35 10.37 -4.53
CA MET A 151 -4.25 11.52 -4.35
C MET A 151 -4.77 12.03 -5.69
N LEU A 152 -3.90 12.22 -6.68
CA LEU A 152 -4.29 12.66 -8.03
C LEU A 152 -5.22 11.65 -8.70
N SER A 153 -4.95 10.35 -8.57
CA SER A 153 -5.77 9.28 -9.16
C SER A 153 -7.15 9.22 -8.53
N ASN A 154 -7.26 9.40 -7.21
CA ASN A 154 -8.55 9.41 -6.50
C ASN A 154 -9.36 10.67 -6.80
N VAL A 155 -8.71 11.83 -6.95
CA VAL A 155 -9.38 13.07 -7.38
C VAL A 155 -9.81 12.98 -8.85
N GLN A 156 -9.12 12.20 -9.67
CA GLN A 156 -9.43 12.01 -11.10
C GLN A 156 -10.40 10.87 -11.40
N VAL A 157 -10.94 10.15 -10.39
CA VAL A 157 -12.07 9.23 -10.63
C VAL A 157 -13.27 10.09 -11.03
N ARG A 158 -13.35 10.37 -12.33
CA ARG A 158 -14.42 11.07 -13.05
C ARG A 158 -15.70 10.27 -12.89
N GLY A 159 -16.34 10.44 -11.75
CA GLY A 159 -17.61 9.83 -11.38
C GLY A 159 -18.80 10.57 -11.97
N VAL A 160 -18.75 11.02 -13.23
CA VAL A 160 -19.95 11.33 -14.01
C VAL A 160 -19.64 11.04 -15.47
N ASN A 161 -19.69 9.76 -15.85
CA ASN A 161 -19.93 9.43 -17.25
C ASN A 161 -21.45 9.28 -17.36
N PRO A 162 -22.19 10.25 -17.94
CA PRO A 162 -23.61 10.06 -18.22
C PRO A 162 -23.71 9.01 -19.32
N ARG A 163 -23.66 7.73 -18.96
CA ARG A 163 -23.94 6.64 -19.89
C ARG A 163 -25.44 6.62 -20.13
N VAL A 164 -25.87 7.30 -21.18
CA VAL A 164 -27.08 6.91 -21.90
C VAL A 164 -26.75 5.58 -22.60
N GLY A 165 -27.19 4.46 -22.01
CA GLY A 165 -27.35 3.20 -22.73
C GLY A 165 -26.55 1.99 -22.26
N SER A 166 -27.30 0.93 -21.94
CA SER A 166 -26.95 -0.49 -21.88
C SER A 166 -26.08 -0.97 -20.71
N SER A 167 -26.73 -1.23 -19.58
CA SER A 167 -26.31 -2.32 -18.69
C SER A 167 -27.38 -3.41 -18.77
N PHE A 168 -26.94 -4.62 -19.09
CA PHE A 168 -27.73 -5.78 -19.49
C PHE A 168 -28.67 -6.31 -18.38
N GLU A 169 -28.51 -5.85 -17.14
CA GLU A 169 -29.35 -6.25 -15.99
C GLU A 169 -30.56 -5.34 -15.74
N LEU A 170 -30.67 -4.19 -16.41
CA LEU A 170 -31.85 -3.31 -16.30
C LEU A 170 -32.97 -3.64 -17.30
N GLN A 171 -32.73 -4.57 -18.25
CA GLN A 171 -33.77 -4.99 -19.21
C GLN A 171 -34.95 -5.70 -18.54
N THR A 172 -34.75 -6.35 -17.40
CA THR A 172 -35.82 -7.11 -16.72
C THR A 172 -36.79 -6.20 -15.95
N LEU A 173 -36.34 -5.02 -15.50
CA LEU A 173 -37.21 -4.03 -14.86
C LEU A 173 -37.83 -3.06 -15.88
N THR A 174 -37.14 -2.80 -17.00
CA THR A 174 -37.65 -1.91 -18.07
C THR A 174 -38.80 -2.54 -18.86
N LYS A 175 -38.92 -3.88 -18.88
CA LYS A 175 -40.08 -4.56 -19.49
C LYS A 175 -41.41 -4.33 -18.74
N ASN A 176 -41.38 -3.91 -17.47
CA ASN A 176 -42.58 -3.61 -16.69
C ASN A 176 -42.86 -2.11 -16.52
N ALA A 177 -42.00 -1.24 -17.05
CA ALA A 177 -42.11 0.22 -16.90
C ALA A 177 -42.71 0.92 -18.15
N VAL A 178 -43.51 0.21 -18.96
CA VAL A 178 -44.34 0.82 -20.02
C VAL A 178 -45.56 1.56 -19.44
N LEU A 179 -45.71 1.60 -18.10
CA LEU A 179 -46.90 2.09 -17.42
C LEU A 179 -46.67 3.28 -16.47
N THR A 180 -45.89 4.28 -16.88
CA THR A 180 -45.94 5.60 -16.23
C THR A 180 -45.80 6.72 -17.25
N ARG A 181 -46.89 6.94 -17.97
CA ARG A 181 -47.16 8.19 -18.67
C ARG A 181 -47.47 9.24 -17.58
N THR A 182 -46.74 10.36 -17.62
CA THR A 182 -46.92 11.62 -16.86
C THR A 182 -46.10 11.79 -15.56
N ARG A 183 -45.31 12.88 -15.55
CA ARG A 183 -44.59 13.57 -14.45
C ARG A 183 -43.17 13.11 -14.11
N GLY A 184 -42.21 13.93 -14.54
CA GLY A 184 -40.84 14.02 -14.01
C GLY A 184 -39.85 13.12 -14.74
N ALA A 185 -38.98 13.71 -15.56
CA ALA A 185 -37.85 13.01 -16.14
C ALA A 185 -36.88 12.59 -15.00
N ILE A 186 -36.89 11.30 -14.63
CA ILE A 186 -36.01 10.76 -13.59
C ILE A 186 -34.61 10.57 -14.20
N ALA A 187 -33.62 11.28 -13.68
CA ALA A 187 -32.21 11.11 -14.05
C ALA A 187 -31.54 10.09 -13.12
N HIS A 188 -30.89 9.07 -13.69
CA HIS A 188 -30.12 8.06 -12.95
C HIS A 188 -28.62 8.38 -13.00
N PHE A 189 -27.98 8.46 -11.83
CA PHE A 189 -26.52 8.62 -11.68
C PHE A 189 -25.95 7.44 -10.90
N GLU A 190 -24.92 6.79 -11.43
CA GLU A 190 -24.15 5.74 -10.72
C GLU A 190 -22.81 6.33 -10.29
N PHE A 191 -22.62 6.53 -8.99
CA PHE A 191 -21.37 7.03 -8.44
C PHE A 191 -20.42 5.85 -8.21
N ARG A 192 -19.25 5.87 -8.86
CA ARG A 192 -18.17 4.90 -8.64
C ARG A 192 -16.96 5.60 -8.05
N GLY A 193 -16.46 5.10 -6.92
CA GLY A 193 -15.29 5.62 -6.22
C GLY A 193 -15.59 6.01 -4.78
N TYR A 194 -14.60 6.62 -4.13
CA TYR A 194 -14.69 7.10 -2.75
C TYR A 194 -15.12 8.57 -2.71
N LEU A 195 -16.12 8.89 -1.86
CA LEU A 195 -16.58 10.25 -1.64
C LEU A 195 -15.66 10.98 -0.65
N PHE A 196 -14.84 11.89 -1.18
CA PHE A 196 -14.02 12.81 -0.39
C PHE A 196 -14.38 14.26 -0.71
N PHE A 197 -14.04 15.19 0.18
CA PHE A 197 -14.37 16.63 0.05
C PHE A 197 -14.04 17.21 -1.34
N GLY A 198 -12.92 16.82 -1.97
CA GLY A 198 -12.57 17.29 -3.32
C GLY A 198 -13.37 16.67 -4.47
N SER A 199 -13.85 15.42 -4.31
CA SER A 199 -14.66 14.72 -5.31
C SER A 199 -16.13 15.16 -5.29
N VAL A 200 -16.65 15.52 -4.11
CA VAL A 200 -18.05 15.96 -3.92
C VAL A 200 -18.37 17.21 -4.75
N VAL A 201 -17.45 18.18 -4.83
CA VAL A 201 -17.65 19.40 -5.63
C VAL A 201 -17.79 19.06 -7.12
N GLN A 202 -16.96 18.16 -7.63
CA GLN A 202 -17.00 17.73 -9.03
C GLN A 202 -18.24 16.91 -9.36
N ILE A 203 -18.65 16.04 -8.43
CA ILE A 203 -19.90 15.28 -8.54
C ILE A 203 -21.10 16.23 -8.54
N LEU A 204 -21.12 17.21 -7.63
CA LEU A 204 -22.18 18.22 -7.55
C LEU A 204 -22.28 19.03 -8.84
N GLU A 205 -21.16 19.51 -9.38
CA GLU A 205 -21.15 20.20 -10.68
C GLU A 205 -21.67 19.30 -11.81
N GLY A 206 -21.29 18.02 -11.82
CA GLY A 206 -21.74 17.08 -12.85
C GLY A 206 -23.25 16.78 -12.75
N VAL A 207 -23.79 16.66 -11.54
CA VAL A 207 -25.23 16.51 -11.30
C VAL A 207 -25.98 17.80 -11.66
N GLN A 208 -25.47 18.97 -11.28
CA GLN A 208 -26.07 20.27 -11.63
C GLN A 208 -26.10 20.52 -13.13
N LYS A 209 -25.06 20.11 -13.87
CA LYS A 209 -25.05 20.17 -15.34
C LYS A 209 -26.02 19.17 -15.98
N GLY A 210 -26.19 18.00 -15.37
CA GLY A 210 -27.09 16.94 -15.87
C GLY A 210 -28.57 17.15 -15.53
N VAL A 211 -28.88 17.95 -14.51
CA VAL A 211 -30.25 18.23 -14.07
C VAL A 211 -30.60 19.69 -14.33
N TYR A 212 -31.33 19.95 -15.41
CA TYR A 212 -31.95 21.26 -15.64
C TYR A 212 -33.07 21.48 -14.60
N VAL A 213 -32.73 22.13 -13.48
CA VAL A 213 -33.74 22.60 -12.52
C VAL A 213 -34.39 23.85 -13.11
N ARG A 214 -35.63 23.70 -13.59
CA ARG A 214 -36.47 24.85 -13.95
C ARG A 214 -36.72 25.65 -12.66
N LYS A 215 -36.01 26.76 -12.48
CA LYS A 215 -36.22 27.67 -11.34
C LYS A 215 -37.68 28.10 -11.36
N SER A 216 -38.47 27.62 -10.40
CA SER A 216 -39.88 28.01 -10.25
C SER A 216 -39.91 29.50 -9.91
N ALA A 217 -40.40 30.30 -10.86
CA ALA A 217 -40.51 31.76 -10.74
C ALA A 217 -41.61 32.23 -9.76
N ASN A 218 -42.22 31.32 -9.00
CA ASN A 218 -43.39 31.64 -8.18
C ASN A 218 -43.07 32.01 -6.72
N ALA A 219 -41.81 31.99 -6.28
CA ALA A 219 -41.46 32.32 -4.89
C ALA A 219 -41.39 33.84 -4.60
N THR A 220 -41.42 34.71 -5.62
CA THR A 220 -41.33 36.17 -5.44
C THR A 220 -42.67 36.92 -5.57
N ALA A 221 -43.77 36.20 -5.82
CA ALA A 221 -45.10 36.82 -5.94
C ALA A 221 -45.88 36.83 -4.61
N ASP A 222 -45.59 35.89 -3.70
CA ASP A 222 -46.36 35.71 -2.46
C ASP A 222 -45.92 36.66 -1.32
N GLU A 223 -44.71 37.23 -1.39
CA GLU A 223 -44.23 38.22 -0.41
C GLU A 223 -44.69 39.66 -0.71
N ARG A 224 -45.29 39.94 -1.88
CA ARG A 224 -45.73 41.30 -2.25
C ARG A 224 -47.21 41.58 -2.01
N GLN A 225 -48.00 40.60 -1.55
CA GLN A 225 -49.43 40.79 -1.31
C GLN A 225 -49.82 40.88 0.18
N SER A 226 -48.86 40.75 1.11
CA SER A 226 -49.13 40.87 2.56
C SER A 226 -48.80 42.23 3.18
N PHE A 227 -48.27 43.18 2.41
CA PHE A 227 -47.97 44.52 2.90
C PHE A 227 -48.57 45.62 2.02
N LEU A 228 -49.52 46.34 2.63
CA LEU A 228 -50.07 47.68 2.35
C LEU A 228 -51.47 47.71 1.70
N PRO A 229 -52.36 48.61 2.16
CA PRO A 229 -52.51 49.28 3.47
C PRO A 229 -53.69 48.77 4.31
#